data_AF-A0A819K9V6-F1
#
_entry.id   AF-A0A819K9V6-F1
#
_cell.length_a   1.000
_cell.length_b   1.000
_cell.length_c   1.000
_cell.angle_alpha   90.00
_cell.angle_beta   90.00
_cell.angle_gamma   90.00
#
_symmetry.space_group_name_H-M   'P 1'
#
loop_
_entity.id
_entity.type
_entity.pdbx_description
1 polymer ?
#
loop_
_entity_poly.entity_id
_entity_poly.type
_entity_poly.pdbx_seq_one_letter_code
_entity_poly.pdbx_strand_id
1 'polypeptide(L)' 'MAHTALDDEEIKEYFDTPDELDQKIKTLADFIRNAKYFIVYTGAGISTAAGINDFRGPTGVWTARAKGVAPPPRT' A
#
# COMPACT_ATOMS: atom_id res chain seq x y z
N MET A 1 -2.40 -4.64 -23.71
CA MET A 1 -2.63 -5.32 -22.41
C MET A 1 -1.35 -5.43 -21.56
N ALA A 2 -0.14 -5.32 -22.13
CA ALA A 2 1.12 -5.34 -21.38
C ALA A 2 1.61 -3.98 -20.86
N HIS A 3 1.01 -2.85 -21.29
CA HIS A 3 1.49 -1.51 -20.95
C HIS A 3 1.00 -0.98 -19.58
N THR A 4 0.15 -1.73 -18.88
CA THR A 4 -0.36 -1.38 -17.53
C THR A 4 0.29 -2.20 -16.42
N ALA A 5 1.20 -3.11 -16.76
CA ALA A 5 1.96 -3.86 -15.77
C ALA A 5 3.04 -2.92 -15.22
N LEU A 6 2.98 -2.66 -13.91
CA LEU A 6 4.07 -2.00 -13.20
C LEU A 6 5.29 -2.91 -13.26
N ASP A 7 6.47 -2.34 -13.49
CA ASP A 7 7.72 -3.10 -13.43
C ASP A 7 8.08 -3.48 -11.98
N ASP A 8 9.07 -4.37 -11.84
CA ASP A 8 9.45 -4.87 -10.51
C ASP A 8 10.08 -3.77 -9.62
N GLU A 9 10.54 -2.65 -10.19
CA GLU A 9 10.99 -1.50 -9.40
C GLU A 9 9.79 -0.69 -8.88
N GLU A 10 8.76 -0.51 -9.69
CA GLU A 10 7.54 0.23 -9.34
C GLU A 10 6.70 -0.44 -8.25
N ILE A 11 6.74 -1.78 -8.14
CA ILE A 11 6.00 -2.55 -7.10
C ILE A 11 6.84 -2.85 -5.85
N LYS A 12 8.09 -2.36 -5.79
CA LYS A 12 8.98 -2.61 -4.65
C LYS A 12 8.38 -2.02 -3.37
N GLU A 13 8.31 -2.84 -2.33
CA GLU A 13 7.93 -2.38 -0.99
C GLU A 13 9.12 -1.72 -0.29
N TYR A 14 8.83 -0.64 0.45
CA TYR A 14 9.81 0.11 1.23
C TYR A 14 9.41 0.07 2.69
N PHE A 15 10.39 -0.21 3.55
CA PHE A 15 10.21 -0.31 4.99
C PHE A 15 11.18 0.65 5.67
N ASP A 16 10.64 1.65 6.36
CA ASP A 16 11.43 2.56 7.20
C ASP A 16 12.06 1.78 8.37
N THR A 17 13.22 2.26 8.84
CA THR A 17 13.77 1.75 10.10
C THR A 17 12.86 2.11 11.29
N PRO A 18 12.92 1.39 12.42
CA PRO A 18 12.06 1.68 13.58
C PRO A 18 12.15 3.14 14.07
N ASP A 19 13.36 3.72 14.10
CA ASP A 19 13.58 5.10 14.54
C ASP A 19 13.00 6.12 13.55
N GLU A 20 13.20 5.91 12.24
CA GLU A 20 12.60 6.75 11.20
C GLU A 20 11.07 6.70 11.23
N LEU A 21 10.51 5.50 11.42
CA LEU A 21 9.07 5.30 11.52
C LEU A 21 8.48 6.04 12.72
N ASP A 22 9.08 5.89 13.90
CA ASP A 22 8.63 6.57 15.12
C ASP A 22 8.67 8.09 14.96
N GLN A 23 9.75 8.62 14.36
CA GLN A 23 9.87 10.04 14.09
C GLN A 23 8.79 10.55 13.11
N LYS A 24 8.51 9.82 12.02
CA LYS A 24 7.47 10.18 11.05
C LYS A 24 6.07 10.12 11.68
N ILE A 25 5.80 9.11 12.51
CA ILE A 25 4.52 8.97 13.24
C ILE A 25 4.29 10.14 14.19
N LYS A 26 5.31 10.55 14.96
CA LYS A 26 5.24 11.72 15.85
C LYS A 26 4.87 12.99 15.08
N THR A 27 5.56 13.24 13.96
CA THR A 27 5.28 14.38 13.09
C THR A 27 3.85 14.35 12.53
N LEU A 28 3.39 13.18 12.05
CA LEU A 28 2.01 13.02 11.56
C LEU A 28 0.98 13.29 12.67
N ALA A 29 1.20 12.78 13.88
CA ALA A 29 0.31 13.02 15.00
C ALA A 29 0.18 14.51 15.33
N ASP A 30 1.28 15.26 15.26
CA ASP A 30 1.26 16.72 15.44
C ASP A 30 0.50 17.45 14.32
N PHE A 31 0.65 17.02 13.07
CA PHE A 31 -0.15 17.56 11.97
C PHE A 31 -1.65 17.32 12.17
N ILE A 32 -2.03 16.13 12.62
CA ILE A 32 -3.44 15.80 12.90
C ILE A 32 -4.00 16.67 14.03
N ARG A 33 -3.28 16.82 15.14
CA ARG A 33 -3.74 17.62 16.30
C ARG A 33 -3.93 19.10 15.97
N ASN A 34 -3.09 19.63 15.08
CA ASN A 34 -3.10 21.05 14.72
C ASN A 34 -3.99 21.36 13.51
N ALA A 35 -4.52 20.36 12.81
CA ALA A 35 -5.36 20.56 11.65
C ALA A 35 -6.76 21.07 12.07
N LYS A 36 -7.20 22.17 11.44
CA LYS A 36 -8.60 22.63 11.58
C LYS A 36 -9.59 21.65 10.94
N TYR A 37 -9.18 21.03 9.84
CA TYR A 37 -9.94 20.01 9.12
C TYR A 37 -8.99 18.91 8.65
N PHE A 38 -9.21 17.68 9.13
CA PHE A 38 -8.42 16.53 8.76
C PHE A 38 -9.24 15.59 7.87
N ILE A 39 -8.70 15.26 6.70
CA ILE A 39 -9.36 14.41 5.70
C ILE A 39 -8.39 13.30 5.33
N VAL A 40 -8.88 12.06 5.28
CA VAL A 40 -8.10 10.88 4.93
C VAL A 40 -8.62 10.30 3.62
N TYR A 41 -7.71 10.01 2.69
CA TYR A 41 -7.99 9.25 1.48
C TYR A 41 -7.43 7.85 1.67
N THR A 42 -8.27 6.83 1.50
CA THR A 42 -7.86 5.43 1.62
C THR A 42 -7.91 4.73 0.27
N GLY A 43 -7.08 3.70 0.14
CA GLY A 43 -7.09 2.77 -0.99
C GLY A 43 -7.15 1.33 -0.50
N ALA A 44 -7.07 0.37 -1.43
CA ALA A 44 -7.21 -1.06 -1.11
C ALA A 44 -6.16 -1.58 -0.10
N GLY A 45 -4.97 -0.95 -0.03
CA GLY A 45 -3.88 -1.36 0.85
C GLY A 45 -4.24 -1.42 2.34
N ILE A 46 -5.23 -0.64 2.81
CA ILE A 46 -5.65 -0.71 4.23
C ILE A 46 -6.45 -1.98 4.55
N SER A 47 -6.99 -2.64 3.53
CA SER A 47 -7.84 -3.83 3.68
C SER A 47 -7.07 -5.15 3.52
N THR A 48 -5.78 -5.10 3.16
CA THR A 48 -4.94 -6.29 2.98
C THR A 48 -4.78 -7.08 4.28
N ALA A 49 -4.66 -6.38 5.42
CA ALA A 49 -4.60 -7.00 6.74
C ALA A 49 -5.90 -7.76 7.11
N ALA A 50 -7.02 -7.47 6.43
CA ALA A 50 -8.30 -8.17 6.58
C ALA A 50 -8.50 -9.28 5.53
N GLY A 51 -7.43 -9.69 4.83
CA GLY A 51 -7.48 -10.75 3.81
C GLY A 51 -8.03 -10.30 2.46
N ILE A 52 -8.24 -9.00 2.23
CA ILE A 52 -8.72 -8.47 0.95
C ILE A 52 -7.52 -7.98 0.14
N ASN A 53 -7.22 -8.66 -0.97
CA ASN A 53 -6.12 -8.31 -1.85
C ASN A 53 -6.23 -6.86 -2.37
N ASP A 54 -5.10 -6.18 -2.44
CA ASP A 54 -5.00 -4.94 -3.18
C ASP A 54 -4.99 -5.18 -4.70
N PHE A 55 -4.85 -4.10 -5.45
CA PHE A 55 -4.82 -4.15 -6.90
C PHE A 55 -3.42 -4.23 -7.50
N ARG A 56 -2.42 -3.57 -6.90
CA ARG A 56 -1.15 -3.22 -7.56
C ARG A 56 0.10 -3.47 -6.71
N GLY A 57 -0.04 -3.98 -5.49
CA GLY A 57 1.11 -4.42 -4.70
C GLY A 57 1.76 -5.66 -5.32
N PRO A 58 2.83 -6.19 -4.71
CA PRO A 58 3.56 -7.35 -5.23
C PRO A 58 2.68 -8.57 -5.53
N THR A 59 1.62 -8.76 -4.75
CA THR A 59 0.63 -9.85 -4.87
C THR A 59 -0.76 -9.35 -5.29
N GLY A 60 -0.87 -8.10 -5.74
CA GLY A 60 -2.12 -7.46 -6.12
C GLY A 60 -2.80 -8.12 -7.31
N VAL A 61 -4.12 -7.95 -7.43
CA VAL A 61 -4.95 -8.60 -8.46
C VAL A 61 -4.47 -8.30 -9.88
N TRP A 62 -4.07 -7.05 -10.17
CA TRP A 62 -3.59 -6.66 -11.50
C TRP A 62 -2.13 -7.08 -11.73
N THR A 63 -1.31 -7.07 -10.68
CA THR A 63 0.07 -7.59 -10.72
C THR A 63 0.06 -9.09 -11.06
N ALA A 64 -0.77 -9.87 -10.37
CA ALA A 64 -0.94 -11.31 -10.62
C ALA A 64 -1.43 -11.57 -12.05
N ARG A 65 -2.45 -10.82 -12.50
CA ARG A 65 -2.99 -10.93 -13.87
C ARG A 65 -1.94 -10.61 -14.94
N ALA A 66 -1.11 -9.59 -14.73
CA ALA A 66 -0.03 -9.23 -15.65
C ALA A 66 1.04 -10.32 -15.73
N LYS A 67 1.33 -10.98 -14.61
CA LYS A 67 2.27 -12.12 -14.51
C LYS A 67 1.64 -13.47 -14.95
N GLY A 68 0.36 -13.50 -15.32
CA GLY A 68 -0.34 -14.72 -15.73
C GLY A 68 -0.59 -15.70 -14.58
N VAL A 69 -0.55 -15.25 -13.33
CA VAL A 69 -0.76 -16.07 -12.13
C VAL A 69 -2.07 -15.68 -11.45
N ALA A 70 -2.65 -16.60 -10.66
CA ALA A 70 -3.79 -16.31 -9.82
C ALA A 70 -3.36 -15.43 -8.62
N PRO A 71 -4.19 -14.46 -8.20
CA PRO A 71 -3.93 -13.72 -6.96
C PRO A 71 -4.08 -14.66 -5.74
N PRO A 72 -3.45 -14.32 -4.60
CA PRO A 72 -3.55 -15.13 -3.39
C PRO A 72 -5.02 -15.26 -2.94
N PRO A 73 -5.41 -16.38 -2.30
CA PRO A 73 -6.75 -16.55 -1.75
C PRO A 73 -7.00 -15.54 -0.64
N ARG A 74 -8.26 -15.14 -0.48
CA ARG A 74 -8.67 -14.32 0.67
C ARG A 74 -8.55 -15.16 1.94
N THR A 75 -7.92 -14.61 2.97
CA THR A 75 -7.74 -15.25 4.29
C THR A 75 -8.84 -14.88 5.26
#